data_AF-A0A8S3EP54-F1
#
_entry.id   AF-A0A8S3EP54-F1
#
_cell.length_a   1.000
_cell.length_b   1.000
_cell.length_c   1.000
_cell.angle_alpha   90.00
_cell.angle_beta   90.00
_cell.angle_gamma   90.00
#
_symmetry.space_group_name_H-M   'P 1'
#
loop_
_entity.id
_entity.type
_entity.pdbx_description
1 polymer ?
#
loop_
_entity_poly.entity_id
_entity_poly.type
_entity_poly.pdbx_seq_one_letter_code
_entity_poly.pdbx_strand_id
1 'polypeptide(L)'
;MPFSFTSDGRSLSSFFNSPEQNSENLLVEKQNLLCVFKLVIKDLLDSSLRHERLLEKEYFPLKHFFIVFEQILLHGYTGKKSFQITSSSSRKDLWPIIDLITRKSTDANIVEIFLSSKEMTNIRTPLGRVRAWLRLALMQKRLADYFKILAEQKQELKELYDNDGLLLSDEISIIAGLLVGLNVLDLNFCLKEAALDYPSDTTIHYSLYLRERRIPAQSISNNIHPPGSIEDHIDELDDYSSLSSSPIIVRAA
;
A
#
# COMPACT_ATOMS: atom_id res chain seq x y z
N MET A 1 5.14 44.25 10.05
CA MET A 1 4.95 43.22 9.00
C MET A 1 3.45 42.98 8.88
N PRO A 2 2.75 43.51 7.87
CA PRO A 2 1.31 43.37 7.78
C PRO A 2 0.96 42.01 7.15
N PHE A 3 0.17 41.22 7.86
CA PHE A 3 -0.53 40.07 7.30
C PHE A 3 -1.61 40.60 6.36
N SER A 4 -1.49 40.31 5.07
CA SER A 4 -2.48 40.65 4.05
C SER A 4 -3.75 39.83 4.28
N PHE A 5 -4.80 40.50 4.76
CA PHE A 5 -6.17 40.01 4.73
C PHE A 5 -6.64 39.95 3.27
N THR A 6 -7.10 38.78 2.82
CA THR A 6 -8.00 38.69 1.66
C THR A 6 -9.38 39.21 2.06
N SER A 7 -10.12 39.84 1.14
CA SER A 7 -11.32 40.65 1.42
C SER A 7 -12.51 39.92 2.07
N ASP A 8 -12.45 38.60 2.21
CA ASP A 8 -13.60 37.79 2.63
C ASP A 8 -13.50 37.26 4.07
N GLY A 9 -12.51 37.69 4.86
CA GLY A 9 -12.46 37.43 6.31
C GLY A 9 -12.39 35.95 6.73
N ARG A 10 -12.26 35.02 5.79
CA ARG A 10 -12.09 33.59 6.07
C ARG A 10 -10.61 33.29 6.29
N SER A 11 -10.30 32.72 7.45
CA SER A 11 -8.95 32.24 7.76
C SER A 11 -8.52 31.20 6.71
N LEU A 12 -7.24 31.19 6.30
CA LEU A 12 -6.70 30.15 5.42
C LEU A 12 -6.99 28.73 5.96
N SER A 13 -7.05 28.58 7.28
CA SER A 13 -7.44 27.32 7.94
C SER A 13 -8.90 26.89 7.68
N SER A 14 -9.82 27.83 7.40
CA SER A 14 -11.20 27.49 7.06
C SER A 14 -11.39 27.16 5.58
N PHE A 15 -10.47 27.60 4.71
CA PHE A 15 -10.42 27.12 3.31
C PHE A 15 -9.94 25.66 3.25
N PHE A 16 -8.90 25.31 4.02
CA PHE A 16 -8.39 23.93 4.09
C PHE A 16 -9.31 22.93 4.80
N ASN A 17 -10.32 23.40 5.55
CA ASN A 17 -11.29 22.55 6.28
C ASN A 17 -12.67 22.49 5.60
N SER A 18 -12.73 22.81 4.30
CA SER A 18 -13.97 22.68 3.53
C SER A 18 -14.35 21.19 3.39
N PRO A 19 -15.61 20.78 3.60
CA PRO A 19 -16.03 19.38 3.49
C PRO A 19 -15.75 18.76 2.11
N GLU A 20 -15.82 19.57 1.04
CA GLU A 20 -15.48 19.14 -0.32
C GLU A 20 -13.99 18.77 -0.48
N GLN A 21 -13.06 19.58 0.06
CA GLN A 21 -11.62 19.26 0.02
C GLN A 21 -11.26 18.05 0.89
N ASN A 22 -11.96 17.85 2.01
CA ASN A 22 -11.72 16.70 2.86
C ASN A 22 -12.13 15.39 2.17
N SER A 23 -13.23 15.40 1.41
CA SER A 23 -13.68 14.25 0.59
C SER A 23 -12.71 13.98 -0.58
N GLU A 24 -12.23 15.02 -1.26
CA GLU A 24 -11.19 14.88 -2.30
C GLU A 24 -9.88 14.28 -1.76
N ASN A 25 -9.43 14.73 -0.58
CA ASN A 25 -8.24 14.19 0.08
C ASN A 25 -8.41 12.70 0.44
N LEU A 26 -9.58 12.30 0.96
CA LEU A 26 -9.89 10.91 1.26
C LEU A 26 -9.94 10.04 -0.02
N LEU A 27 -10.44 10.58 -1.13
CA LEU A 27 -10.43 9.86 -2.40
C LEU A 27 -9.01 9.60 -2.91
N VAL A 28 -8.14 10.61 -2.85
CA VAL A 28 -6.73 10.49 -3.24
C VAL A 28 -5.99 9.52 -2.31
N GLU A 29 -6.20 9.63 -1.00
CA GLU A 29 -5.62 8.71 -0.01
C GLU A 29 -6.04 7.26 -0.28
N LYS A 30 -7.34 7.02 -0.51
CA LYS A 30 -7.88 5.70 -0.87
C LYS A 30 -7.20 5.13 -2.11
N GLN A 31 -7.07 5.92 -3.18
CA GLN A 31 -6.41 5.48 -4.42
C GLN A 31 -4.93 5.15 -4.20
N ASN A 32 -4.23 5.96 -3.42
CA ASN A 32 -2.84 5.73 -3.05
C ASN A 32 -2.68 4.44 -2.23
N LEU A 33 -3.52 4.24 -1.21
CA LEU A 33 -3.52 3.01 -0.40
C LEU A 33 -3.72 1.77 -1.27
N LEU A 34 -4.68 1.80 -2.19
CA LEU A 34 -4.90 0.68 -3.11
C LEU A 34 -3.73 0.45 -4.07
N CYS A 35 -3.11 1.51 -4.57
CA CYS A 35 -1.94 1.41 -5.44
C CYS A 35 -0.77 0.74 -4.69
N VAL A 36 -0.46 1.23 -3.49
CA VAL A 36 0.60 0.65 -2.65
C VAL A 36 0.27 -0.77 -2.27
N PHE A 37 -0.97 -1.06 -1.90
CA PHE A 37 -1.38 -2.41 -1.54
C PHE A 37 -1.20 -3.39 -2.70
N LYS A 38 -1.57 -3.01 -3.93
CA LYS A 38 -1.32 -3.83 -5.13
C LYS A 38 0.17 -4.12 -5.33
N LEU A 39 1.03 -3.12 -5.15
CA LEU A 39 2.49 -3.29 -5.29
C LEU A 39 3.04 -4.23 -4.22
N VAL A 40 2.61 -4.06 -2.97
CA VAL A 40 3.03 -4.91 -1.85
C VAL A 40 2.58 -6.37 -2.05
N ILE A 41 1.34 -6.59 -2.49
CA ILE A 41 0.82 -7.93 -2.77
C ILE A 41 1.59 -8.56 -3.92
N LYS A 42 1.84 -7.82 -5.01
CA LYS A 42 2.65 -8.31 -6.13
C LYS A 42 4.04 -8.75 -5.64
N ASP A 43 4.74 -7.88 -4.91
CA ASP A 43 6.09 -8.18 -4.41
C ASP A 43 6.10 -9.41 -3.50
N LEU A 44 5.09 -9.56 -2.64
CA LEU A 44 4.93 -10.73 -1.77
C LEU A 44 4.79 -12.03 -2.57
N LEU A 45 3.96 -12.02 -3.61
CA LEU A 45 3.74 -13.18 -4.47
C LEU A 45 4.98 -13.49 -5.30
N ASP A 46 5.61 -12.47 -5.89
CA ASP A 46 6.81 -12.64 -6.70
C ASP A 46 7.98 -13.19 -5.86
N SER A 47 8.17 -12.71 -4.62
CA SER A 47 9.18 -13.27 -3.71
C SER A 47 8.85 -14.70 -3.28
N SER A 48 7.58 -15.03 -3.09
CA SER A 48 7.17 -16.41 -2.83
C SER A 48 7.51 -17.35 -4.00
N LEU A 49 7.32 -16.88 -5.25
CA LEU A 49 7.68 -17.65 -6.45
C LEU A 49 9.20 -17.80 -6.61
N ARG A 50 9.96 -16.80 -6.17
CA ARG A 50 11.43 -16.86 -6.08
C ARG A 50 11.95 -17.76 -4.95
N HIS A 51 11.06 -18.41 -4.19
CA HIS A 51 11.37 -19.24 -3.02
C HIS A 51 12.16 -18.48 -1.94
N GLU A 52 12.03 -17.15 -1.88
CA GLU A 52 12.59 -16.37 -0.79
C GLU A 52 11.86 -16.73 0.50
N ARG A 53 12.61 -17.05 1.56
CA ARG A 53 12.01 -17.37 2.86
C ARG A 53 11.44 -16.08 3.45
N LEU A 54 10.12 -15.89 3.33
CA LEU A 54 9.37 -14.70 3.76
C LEU A 54 9.40 -14.43 5.28
N LEU A 55 10.07 -15.29 6.07
CA LEU A 55 10.06 -15.32 7.54
C LEU A 55 11.31 -14.73 8.20
N GLU A 56 12.21 -14.13 7.43
CA GLU A 56 13.33 -13.42 8.02
C GLU A 56 12.81 -12.14 8.72
N LYS A 57 13.33 -11.85 9.93
CA LYS A 57 12.86 -10.77 10.82
C LYS A 57 12.90 -9.35 10.18
N GLU A 58 13.48 -9.23 8.99
CA GLU A 58 13.64 -8.00 8.22
C GLU A 58 12.99 -8.04 6.84
N TYR A 59 12.10 -9.00 6.58
CA TYR A 59 11.42 -9.08 5.29
C TYR A 59 10.45 -7.90 5.07
N PHE A 60 10.94 -6.86 4.38
CA PHE A 60 10.24 -5.58 4.16
C PHE A 60 8.87 -5.72 3.49
N PRO A 61 8.67 -6.54 2.43
CA PRO A 61 7.35 -6.64 1.79
C PRO A 61 6.25 -7.09 2.74
N LEU A 62 6.54 -8.03 3.65
CA LEU A 62 5.57 -8.50 4.63
C LEU A 62 5.31 -7.46 5.74
N LYS A 63 6.33 -6.70 6.15
CA LYS A 63 6.14 -5.56 7.06
C LYS A 63 5.25 -4.49 6.42
N HIS A 64 5.53 -4.11 5.17
CA HIS A 64 4.73 -3.16 4.42
C HIS A 64 3.29 -3.65 4.21
N PHE A 65 3.07 -4.96 4.03
CA PHE A 65 1.72 -5.52 4.01
C PHE A 65 0.95 -5.21 5.28
N PHE A 66 1.52 -5.50 6.45
CA PHE A 66 0.84 -5.22 7.72
C PHE A 66 0.56 -3.73 7.91
N ILE A 67 1.50 -2.86 7.53
CA ILE A 67 1.35 -1.40 7.63
C ILE A 67 0.21 -0.91 6.73
N VAL A 68 0.26 -1.25 5.44
CA VAL A 68 -0.71 -0.77 4.45
C VAL A 68 -2.09 -1.37 4.72
N PHE A 69 -2.17 -2.64 5.11
CA PHE A 69 -3.44 -3.26 5.45
C PHE A 69 -4.06 -2.64 6.72
N GLU A 70 -3.25 -2.29 7.72
CA GLU A 70 -3.73 -1.53 8.89
C GLU A 70 -4.27 -0.16 8.46
N GLN A 71 -3.59 0.56 7.55
CA GLN A 71 -4.10 1.84 7.03
C GLN A 71 -5.40 1.68 6.24
N ILE A 72 -5.54 0.61 5.45
CA ILE A 72 -6.79 0.26 4.77
C ILE A 72 -7.95 0.11 5.76
N LEU A 73 -7.72 -0.58 6.89
CA LEU A 73 -8.72 -0.74 7.95
C LEU A 73 -8.98 0.57 8.71
N LEU A 74 -8.03 1.51 8.75
CA LEU A 74 -8.17 2.78 9.45
C LEU A 74 -8.75 3.91 8.58
N HIS A 75 -8.80 3.72 7.26
CA HIS A 75 -9.24 4.73 6.30
C HIS A 75 -10.73 5.03 6.45
N GLY A 76 -11.03 6.26 6.84
CA GLY A 76 -12.39 6.68 7.19
C GLY A 76 -12.93 6.09 8.49
N TYR A 77 -12.10 5.43 9.33
CA TYR A 77 -12.58 4.93 10.61
C TYR A 77 -12.87 6.08 11.59
N THR A 78 -14.11 6.15 12.07
CA THR A 78 -14.59 7.22 12.95
C THR A 78 -14.78 6.77 14.40
N GLY A 79 -14.89 5.47 14.67
CA GLY A 79 -14.96 4.91 16.03
C GLY A 79 -16.21 5.30 16.83
N LYS A 80 -17.27 5.81 16.17
CA LYS A 80 -18.44 6.46 16.79
C LYS A 80 -19.27 5.60 17.76
N LYS A 81 -18.94 4.31 17.98
CA LYS A 81 -19.54 3.46 19.03
C LYS A 81 -18.71 3.33 20.32
N SER A 82 -17.48 3.85 20.38
CA SER A 82 -16.72 3.91 21.64
C SER A 82 -17.01 5.21 22.38
N PHE A 83 -18.14 5.19 23.11
CA PHE A 83 -18.46 6.01 24.28
C PHE A 83 -17.81 7.41 24.40
N GLN A 84 -18.62 8.46 24.34
CA GLN A 84 -18.28 9.88 24.56
C GLN A 84 -17.82 10.24 26.00
N ILE A 85 -17.17 9.34 26.75
CA ILE A 85 -16.74 9.62 28.14
C ILE A 85 -15.31 9.13 28.47
N THR A 86 -14.42 9.04 27.49
CA THR A 86 -12.98 9.06 27.79
C THR A 86 -12.26 10.00 26.83
N SER A 87 -12.11 11.25 27.27
CA SER A 87 -11.19 12.22 26.70
C SER A 87 -9.77 11.65 26.59
N SER A 88 -9.09 11.96 25.48
CA SER A 88 -7.63 11.88 25.32
C SER A 88 -6.97 10.49 25.19
N SER A 89 -7.36 9.69 24.19
CA SER A 89 -6.40 8.81 23.54
C SER A 89 -6.71 8.65 22.05
N SER A 90 -5.90 9.32 21.24
CA SER A 90 -5.90 9.35 19.78
C SER A 90 -5.47 8.00 19.16
N ARG A 91 -6.02 6.88 19.64
CA ARG A 91 -5.77 5.54 19.11
C ARG A 91 -7.08 4.95 18.61
N LYS A 92 -7.23 4.95 17.28
CA LYS A 92 -8.31 4.26 16.56
C LYS A 92 -8.27 2.78 16.94
N ASP A 93 -9.29 2.30 17.65
CA ASP A 93 -9.40 0.89 18.06
C ASP A 93 -10.05 0.07 16.94
N LEU A 94 -9.29 -0.83 16.32
CA LEU A 94 -9.78 -1.72 15.26
C LEU A 94 -10.42 -3.01 15.81
N TRP A 95 -10.34 -3.27 17.11
CA TRP A 95 -10.92 -4.48 17.71
C TRP A 95 -12.41 -4.69 17.42
N PRO A 96 -13.28 -3.66 17.38
CA PRO A 96 -14.70 -3.82 17.04
C PRO A 96 -14.95 -4.47 15.67
N ILE A 97 -14.03 -4.28 14.71
CA ILE A 97 -14.10 -4.90 13.38
C ILE A 97 -13.85 -6.40 13.50
N ILE A 98 -12.84 -6.80 14.27
CA ILE A 98 -12.53 -8.22 14.49
C ILE A 98 -13.67 -8.93 15.22
N ASP A 99 -14.27 -8.26 16.21
CA ASP A 99 -15.46 -8.75 16.90
C ASP A 99 -16.66 -8.91 15.95
N LEU A 100 -16.88 -7.95 15.04
CA LEU A 100 -17.93 -8.03 14.03
C LEU A 100 -17.76 -9.25 13.12
N ILE A 101 -16.55 -9.49 12.59
CA ILE A 101 -16.28 -10.66 11.71
C ILE A 101 -16.54 -11.96 12.49
N THR A 102 -16.07 -12.02 13.74
CA THR A 102 -16.24 -13.21 14.60
C THR A 102 -17.71 -13.50 14.88
N ARG A 103 -18.53 -12.48 15.15
CA ARG A 103 -19.97 -12.64 15.39
C ARG A 103 -20.77 -13.04 14.15
N LYS A 104 -20.30 -12.64 12.97
CA LYS A 104 -21.01 -12.87 11.69
C LYS A 104 -20.58 -14.16 10.99
N SER A 105 -19.49 -14.76 11.44
CA SER A 105 -19.01 -16.05 10.96
C SER A 105 -19.59 -17.21 11.77
N THR A 106 -19.88 -18.33 11.10
CA THR A 106 -20.22 -19.61 11.74
C THR A 106 -19.00 -20.54 11.86
N ASP A 107 -17.83 -20.07 11.45
CA ASP A 107 -16.64 -20.89 11.36
C ASP A 107 -15.94 -21.06 12.72
N ALA A 108 -15.64 -22.29 13.12
CA ALA A 108 -14.94 -22.55 14.37
C ALA A 108 -13.51 -21.97 14.38
N ASN A 109 -12.83 -21.93 13.22
CA ASN A 109 -11.45 -21.48 13.13
C ASN A 109 -11.31 -19.99 13.46
N ILE A 110 -12.28 -19.16 13.06
CA ILE A 110 -12.22 -17.72 13.40
C ILE A 110 -12.38 -17.50 14.90
N VAL A 111 -13.22 -18.31 15.56
CA VAL A 111 -13.44 -18.24 17.01
C VAL A 111 -12.16 -18.65 17.74
N GLU A 112 -11.47 -19.69 17.28
CA GLU A 112 -10.20 -20.14 17.83
C GLU A 112 -9.14 -19.03 17.78
N ILE A 113 -8.92 -18.38 16.63
CA ILE A 113 -7.93 -17.30 16.54
C ILE A 113 -8.36 -16.04 17.30
N PHE A 114 -9.66 -15.78 17.39
CA PHE A 114 -10.21 -14.67 18.17
C PHE A 114 -9.89 -14.85 19.65
N LEU A 115 -10.18 -16.02 20.21
CA LEU A 115 -9.86 -16.36 21.60
C LEU A 115 -8.34 -16.37 21.81
N SER A 116 -7.59 -17.03 20.93
CA SER A 116 -6.13 -17.07 20.99
C SER A 116 -5.51 -15.66 21.05
N SER A 117 -5.98 -14.72 20.23
CA SER A 117 -5.50 -13.34 20.24
C SER A 117 -5.90 -12.54 21.49
N LYS A 118 -6.99 -12.93 22.18
CA LYS A 118 -7.41 -12.33 23.46
C LYS A 118 -6.61 -12.87 24.65
N GLU A 119 -6.27 -14.15 24.63
CA GLU A 119 -5.62 -14.87 25.72
C GLU A 119 -4.10 -14.65 25.79
N MET A 120 -3.50 -14.09 24.74
CA MET A 120 -2.08 -13.70 24.72
C MET A 120 -1.76 -12.67 25.82
N THR A 121 -1.09 -13.14 26.87
CA THR A 121 -0.69 -12.30 28.03
C THR A 121 0.47 -11.35 27.73
N ASN A 122 1.24 -11.63 26.67
CA ASN A 122 2.33 -10.78 26.20
C ASN A 122 1.85 -9.54 25.42
N ILE A 123 0.58 -9.50 25.01
CA ILE A 123 -0.01 -8.41 24.21
C ILE A 123 -1.03 -7.64 25.07
N ARG A 124 -0.74 -6.37 25.30
CA ARG A 124 -1.50 -5.53 26.23
C ARG A 124 -2.45 -4.56 25.54
N THR A 125 -2.21 -4.23 24.27
CA THR A 125 -3.01 -3.22 23.55
C THR A 125 -4.06 -3.86 22.62
N PRO A 126 -5.24 -3.24 22.45
CA PRO A 126 -6.24 -3.71 21.49
C PRO A 126 -5.68 -3.82 20.07
N LEU A 127 -4.89 -2.83 19.63
CA LEU A 127 -4.24 -2.85 18.33
C LEU A 127 -3.22 -4.00 18.19
N GLY A 128 -2.44 -4.28 19.23
CA GLY A 128 -1.55 -5.44 19.27
C GLY A 128 -2.30 -6.76 19.10
N ARG A 129 -3.50 -6.88 19.69
CA ARG A 129 -4.37 -8.06 19.51
C ARG A 129 -4.90 -8.18 18.10
N VAL A 130 -5.30 -7.07 17.46
CA VAL A 130 -5.68 -7.05 16.03
C VAL A 130 -4.51 -7.52 15.17
N ARG A 131 -3.29 -7.04 15.45
CA ARG A 131 -2.07 -7.45 14.73
C ARG A 131 -1.72 -8.92 14.91
N ALA A 132 -1.97 -9.48 16.11
CA ALA A 132 -1.81 -10.91 16.35
C ALA A 132 -2.87 -11.72 15.60
N TRP A 133 -4.13 -11.31 15.70
CA TRP A 133 -5.25 -11.94 14.98
C TRP A 133 -4.99 -11.96 13.46
N LEU A 134 -4.50 -10.86 12.89
CA LEU A 134 -4.18 -10.76 11.47
C LEU A 134 -3.07 -11.74 11.05
N ARG A 135 -2.04 -11.91 11.89
CA ARG A 135 -0.97 -12.88 11.67
C ARG A 135 -1.49 -14.32 11.76
N LEU A 136 -2.34 -14.62 12.73
CA LEU A 136 -2.98 -15.94 12.85
C LEU A 136 -3.88 -16.25 11.64
N ALA A 137 -4.67 -15.29 11.18
CA ALA A 137 -5.53 -15.44 10.00
C ALA A 137 -4.73 -15.71 8.72
N LEU A 138 -3.54 -15.08 8.58
CA LEU A 138 -2.61 -15.35 7.48
C LEU A 138 -1.99 -16.75 7.59
N MET A 139 -1.56 -17.18 8.79
CA MET A 139 -1.03 -18.54 9.00
C MET A 139 -2.06 -19.61 8.67
N GLN A 140 -3.34 -19.36 9.00
CA GLN A 140 -4.44 -20.24 8.61
C GLN A 140 -4.78 -20.17 7.12
N LYS A 141 -4.26 -19.19 6.36
CA LYS A 141 -4.59 -18.93 4.94
C LYS A 141 -6.07 -18.59 4.72
N ARG A 142 -6.67 -17.89 5.68
CA ARG A 142 -8.12 -17.58 5.71
C ARG A 142 -8.45 -16.11 5.83
N LEU A 143 -7.44 -15.25 5.80
CA LEU A 143 -7.64 -13.80 5.90
C LEU A 143 -8.62 -13.29 4.82
N ALA A 144 -8.54 -13.81 3.60
CA ALA A 144 -9.44 -13.44 2.51
C ALA A 144 -10.91 -13.79 2.82
N ASP A 145 -11.16 -14.99 3.36
CA ASP A 145 -12.51 -15.44 3.73
C ASP A 145 -13.10 -14.54 4.82
N TYR A 146 -12.30 -14.26 5.85
CA TYR A 146 -12.72 -13.40 6.95
C TYR A 146 -12.98 -11.96 6.50
N PHE A 147 -12.14 -11.44 5.60
CA PHE A 147 -12.34 -10.11 5.03
C PHE A 147 -13.58 -10.04 4.11
N LYS A 148 -13.92 -11.13 3.42
CA LYS A 148 -15.16 -11.21 2.64
C LYS A 148 -16.40 -11.10 3.53
N ILE A 149 -16.41 -11.79 4.67
CA ILE A 149 -17.48 -11.67 5.66
C ILE A 149 -17.63 -10.21 6.11
N LEU A 150 -16.51 -9.53 6.37
CA LEU A 150 -16.50 -8.11 6.73
C LEU A 150 -17.15 -7.24 5.63
N ALA A 151 -16.77 -7.46 4.37
CA ALA A 151 -17.25 -6.68 3.22
C ALA A 151 -18.76 -6.80 2.99
N GLU A 152 -19.37 -7.90 3.43
CA GLU A 152 -20.82 -8.11 3.34
C GLU A 152 -21.59 -7.32 4.43
N GLN A 153 -20.95 -6.89 5.52
CA GLN A 153 -21.58 -6.19 6.64
C GLN A 153 -21.60 -4.65 6.46
N LYS A 154 -22.07 -4.17 5.30
CA LYS A 154 -22.08 -2.73 4.99
C LYS A 154 -22.87 -1.89 6.00
N GLN A 155 -23.95 -2.43 6.59
CA GLN A 155 -24.79 -1.65 7.51
C GLN A 155 -24.10 -1.40 8.85
N GLU A 156 -23.45 -2.42 9.40
CA GLU A 156 -22.68 -2.32 10.64
C GLU A 156 -21.41 -1.49 10.44
N LEU A 157 -20.78 -1.58 9.26
CA LEU A 157 -19.62 -0.75 8.91
C LEU A 157 -19.97 0.74 8.82
N LYS A 158 -21.16 1.12 8.36
CA LYS A 158 -21.63 2.52 8.33
C LYS A 158 -21.69 3.18 9.71
N GLU A 159 -21.80 2.40 10.77
CA GLU A 159 -21.80 2.92 12.13
C GLU A 159 -20.38 3.19 12.66
N LEU A 160 -19.36 2.58 12.04
CA LEU A 160 -17.96 2.65 12.45
C LEU A 160 -17.12 3.54 11.53
N TYR A 161 -17.52 3.69 10.28
CA TYR A 161 -16.78 4.39 9.23
C TYR A 161 -17.55 5.59 8.66
N ASP A 162 -16.80 6.54 8.11
CA ASP A 162 -17.34 7.57 7.23
C ASP A 162 -17.82 6.95 5.91
N ASN A 163 -18.78 7.58 5.23
CA ASN A 163 -19.33 7.11 3.95
C ASN A 163 -18.24 7.02 2.86
N ASP A 164 -17.23 7.89 2.93
CA ASP A 164 -16.06 7.88 2.04
C ASP A 164 -14.96 6.90 2.51
N GLY A 165 -15.24 6.13 3.56
CA GLY A 165 -14.35 5.10 4.11
C GLY A 165 -14.09 3.98 3.12
N LEU A 166 -12.86 3.45 3.14
CA LEU A 166 -12.43 2.49 2.13
C LEU A 166 -13.21 1.17 2.24
N LEU A 167 -13.57 0.76 3.47
CA LEU A 167 -14.39 -0.44 3.67
C LEU A 167 -15.85 -0.31 3.23
N LEU A 168 -16.36 0.90 2.97
CA LEU A 168 -17.70 1.12 2.44
C LEU A 168 -17.71 1.36 0.93
N SER A 169 -16.53 1.60 0.36
CA SER A 169 -16.32 1.83 -1.06
C SER A 169 -16.34 0.54 -1.89
N ASP A 170 -16.54 0.65 -3.20
CA ASP A 170 -16.56 -0.50 -4.11
C ASP A 170 -15.19 -1.16 -4.25
N GLU A 171 -14.10 -0.45 -3.92
CA GLU A 171 -12.75 -0.98 -3.97
C GLU A 171 -12.47 -2.04 -2.89
N ILE A 172 -13.36 -2.23 -1.91
CA ILE A 172 -13.26 -3.33 -0.93
C ILE A 172 -13.21 -4.70 -1.62
N SER A 173 -13.92 -4.89 -2.74
CA SER A 173 -13.91 -6.13 -3.51
C SER A 173 -12.56 -6.39 -4.17
N ILE A 174 -11.83 -5.34 -4.57
CA ILE A 174 -10.48 -5.45 -5.12
C ILE A 174 -9.54 -5.95 -4.03
N ILE A 175 -9.62 -5.40 -2.82
CA ILE A 175 -8.79 -5.84 -1.69
C ILE A 175 -9.09 -7.28 -1.32
N ALA A 176 -10.37 -7.66 -1.26
CA ALA A 176 -10.78 -9.05 -1.01
C ALA A 176 -10.15 -10.00 -2.04
N GLY A 177 -10.19 -9.64 -3.34
CA GLY A 177 -9.57 -10.43 -4.41
C GLY A 177 -8.05 -10.53 -4.29
N LEU A 178 -7.37 -9.44 -3.93
CA LEU A 178 -5.92 -9.43 -3.71
C LEU A 178 -5.52 -10.31 -2.52
N LEU A 179 -6.30 -10.32 -1.44
CA LEU A 179 -6.05 -11.16 -0.27
C LEU A 179 -6.13 -12.65 -0.58
N VAL A 180 -6.98 -13.07 -1.53
CA VAL A 180 -7.04 -14.49 -1.97
C VAL A 180 -5.69 -14.95 -2.52
N GLY A 181 -4.97 -14.06 -3.21
CA GLY A 181 -3.62 -14.36 -3.73
C GLY A 181 -2.65 -14.76 -2.61
N LEU A 182 -2.80 -14.21 -1.40
CA LEU A 182 -1.90 -14.49 -0.28
C LEU A 182 -2.03 -15.89 0.31
N ASN A 183 -3.08 -16.65 -0.05
CA ASN A 183 -3.26 -18.02 0.45
C ASN A 183 -2.13 -18.98 0.02
N VAL A 184 -1.42 -18.64 -1.06
CA VAL A 184 -0.27 -19.44 -1.52
C VAL A 184 0.95 -19.27 -0.63
N LEU A 185 1.03 -18.20 0.17
CA LEU A 185 2.17 -17.94 1.03
C LEU A 185 2.23 -18.98 2.16
N ASP A 186 3.45 -19.45 2.46
CA ASP A 186 3.72 -20.27 3.64
C ASP A 186 4.31 -19.38 4.74
N LEU A 187 3.44 -18.97 5.66
CA LEU A 187 3.78 -18.05 6.74
C LEU A 187 3.68 -18.76 8.09
N ASN A 188 4.71 -18.64 8.91
CA ASN A 188 4.72 -19.14 10.28
C ASN A 188 5.31 -18.09 11.23
N PHE A 189 4.45 -17.41 11.99
CA PHE A 189 4.84 -16.31 12.88
C PHE A 189 5.07 -16.79 14.31
N CYS A 190 6.21 -16.38 14.90
CA CYS A 190 6.41 -16.50 16.35
C CYS A 190 5.80 -15.27 17.06
N LEU A 191 4.62 -15.43 17.66
CA LEU A 191 3.91 -14.33 18.34
C LEU A 191 4.35 -14.13 19.80
N LYS A 192 5.02 -15.12 20.41
CA LYS A 192 5.42 -15.09 21.82
C LYS A 192 6.48 -14.00 22.11
N GLU A 193 7.33 -13.71 21.13
CA GLU A 193 8.42 -12.74 21.22
C GLU A 193 8.17 -11.47 20.40
N ALA A 194 7.00 -11.36 19.74
CA ALA A 194 6.71 -10.26 18.85
C ALA A 194 6.27 -9.01 19.63
N ALA A 195 6.95 -7.90 19.37
CA ALA A 195 6.65 -6.58 19.93
C ALA A 195 5.44 -5.90 19.25
N LEU A 196 4.27 -6.55 19.27
CA LEU A 196 3.09 -6.14 18.48
C LEU A 196 2.37 -4.89 19.00
N ASP A 197 2.56 -4.58 20.28
CA ASP A 197 1.98 -3.40 20.94
C ASP A 197 2.65 -2.08 20.53
N TYR A 198 3.88 -2.13 20.03
CA TYR A 198 4.61 -0.95 19.60
C TYR A 198 4.13 -0.53 18.21
N PRO A 199 4.01 0.78 17.91
CA PRO A 199 3.73 1.24 16.57
C PRO A 199 4.68 0.56 15.59
N SER A 200 4.13 -0.09 14.56
CA SER A 200 4.98 -0.53 13.45
C SER A 200 5.60 0.72 12.84
N ASP A 201 6.88 0.68 12.47
CA ASP A 201 7.49 1.78 11.74
C ASP A 201 6.60 2.09 10.53
N THR A 202 5.96 3.26 10.56
CA THR A 202 4.97 3.68 9.56
C THR A 202 5.63 4.01 8.22
N THR A 203 6.96 4.00 8.18
CA THR A 203 7.73 4.30 6.97
C THR A 203 7.56 3.19 5.94
N ILE A 204 6.83 3.50 4.88
CA ILE A 204 6.82 2.66 3.67
C ILE A 204 7.97 3.13 2.79
N HIS A 205 8.94 2.24 2.55
CA HIS A 205 10.05 2.53 1.64
C HIS A 205 9.60 2.40 0.17
N TYR A 206 8.93 3.43 -0.35
CA TYR A 206 8.44 3.49 -1.74
C TYR A 206 9.52 3.21 -2.79
N SER A 207 10.79 3.49 -2.50
CA SER A 207 11.91 3.19 -3.39
C SER A 207 12.04 1.71 -3.75
N LEU A 208 11.53 0.80 -2.91
CA LEU A 208 11.48 -0.63 -3.20
C LEU A 208 10.47 -0.93 -4.33
N TYR A 209 9.32 -0.24 -4.32
CA TYR A 209 8.22 -0.47 -5.26
C TYR A 209 8.33 0.33 -6.57
N LEU A 210 9.05 1.45 -6.56
CA LEU A 210 9.16 2.35 -7.71
C LEU A 210 10.19 1.91 -8.75
N ARG A 211 11.06 0.94 -8.44
CA ARG A 211 12.13 0.46 -9.34
C ARG A 211 11.65 -0.45 -10.47
N GLU A 212 10.43 -1.00 -10.38
CA GLU A 212 9.90 -2.00 -11.32
C GLU A 212 9.51 -1.43 -12.70
N ARG A 213 9.57 -0.11 -12.94
CA ARG A 213 9.35 0.49 -14.27
C ARG A 213 10.62 0.52 -15.14
N ARG A 214 11.37 -0.59 -15.21
CA ARG A 214 12.28 -0.78 -16.34
C ARG A 214 11.48 -1.35 -17.50
N ILE A 215 10.97 -0.46 -18.33
CA ILE A 215 10.59 -0.80 -19.70
C ILE A 215 11.82 -1.48 -20.31
N PRO A 216 11.75 -2.73 -20.83
CA PRO A 216 12.85 -3.28 -21.60
C PRO A 216 13.10 -2.30 -22.74
N ALA A 217 14.29 -1.69 -22.76
CA ALA A 217 14.68 -0.78 -23.82
C ALA A 217 14.81 -1.58 -25.13
N GLN A 218 13.68 -1.84 -25.80
CA GLN A 218 13.64 -2.29 -27.17
C GLN A 218 13.54 -1.05 -28.05
N SER A 219 14.70 -0.72 -28.64
CA SER A 219 14.88 -0.02 -29.91
C SER A 219 14.07 1.27 -30.15
N ILE A 220 14.62 2.40 -29.73
CA ILE A 220 14.49 3.66 -30.50
C ILE A 220 15.88 4.26 -30.63
N SER A 221 16.72 3.64 -31.48
CA SER A 221 17.85 4.34 -32.08
C SER A 221 17.36 4.96 -33.38
N ASN A 222 16.74 6.13 -33.30
CA ASN A 222 16.55 7.00 -34.46
C ASN A 222 16.68 8.45 -34.00
N ASN A 223 17.88 8.98 -34.23
CA ASN A 223 18.22 10.37 -34.57
C ASN A 223 17.34 11.48 -33.98
N ILE A 224 17.75 12.04 -32.85
CA ILE A 224 17.43 13.43 -32.51
C ILE A 224 18.67 14.07 -31.89
N HIS A 225 19.34 14.91 -32.68
CA HIS A 225 20.37 15.85 -32.23
C HIS A 225 19.71 16.90 -31.31
N PRO A 226 20.36 17.34 -30.21
CA PRO A 226 19.83 18.42 -29.38
C PRO A 226 19.89 19.77 -30.12
N PRO A 227 18.87 20.65 -30.00
CA PRO A 227 18.87 21.95 -30.65
C PRO A 227 19.62 22.97 -29.79
N GLY A 228 20.56 23.71 -30.40
CA GLY A 228 21.06 24.97 -29.85
C GLY A 228 22.57 25.00 -29.60
N SER A 229 23.34 25.23 -30.65
CA SER A 229 24.65 25.91 -30.57
C SER A 229 24.87 26.60 -31.91
N ILE A 230 24.49 27.88 -32.00
CA ILE A 230 24.95 28.78 -33.06
C ILE A 230 26.27 29.35 -32.55
N GLU A 231 27.38 28.97 -33.16
CA GLU A 231 28.51 29.89 -33.34
C GLU A 231 29.03 29.73 -34.77
N ASP A 232 29.01 30.88 -35.46
CA ASP A 232 29.38 31.11 -36.85
C ASP A 232 30.90 31.05 -37.08
N HIS A 233 31.24 30.92 -38.38
CA HIS A 233 32.46 31.45 -39.04
C HIS A 233 33.77 30.63 -38.85
N ILE A 234 34.49 30.15 -39.88
CA ILE A 234 34.99 30.79 -41.13
C ILE A 234 35.28 29.72 -42.22
N ASP A 235 35.16 30.16 -43.48
CA ASP A 235 35.53 29.53 -44.76
C ASP A 235 36.90 28.85 -44.85
N GLU A 236 37.00 27.76 -45.63
CA GLU A 236 37.92 27.72 -46.80
C GLU A 236 37.64 26.49 -47.69
N LEU A 237 37.61 26.76 -49.00
CA LEU A 237 37.51 25.79 -50.10
C LEU A 237 38.81 24.98 -50.22
N ASP A 238 38.72 23.72 -50.65
CA ASP A 238 39.30 23.32 -51.93
C ASP A 238 38.95 21.89 -52.36
N ASP A 239 38.60 21.83 -53.64
CA ASP A 239 38.32 20.70 -54.50
C ASP A 239 39.58 19.86 -54.75
N TYR A 240 39.49 18.52 -54.69
CA TYR A 240 40.31 17.62 -55.54
C TYR A 240 39.64 16.25 -55.62
N SER A 241 38.86 16.10 -56.69
CA SER A 241 38.75 14.88 -57.46
C SER A 241 40.06 14.07 -57.52
N SER A 242 39.99 12.74 -57.33
CA SER A 242 40.60 11.74 -58.24
C SER A 242 40.69 10.34 -57.62
N LEU A 243 40.08 9.39 -58.34
CA LEU A 243 40.61 8.08 -58.70
C LEU A 243 40.91 7.01 -57.62
N SER A 244 40.13 5.94 -57.76
CA SER A 244 40.62 4.62 -58.20
C SER A 244 40.79 3.52 -57.15
N SER A 245 40.23 2.38 -57.54
CA SER A 245 40.64 1.01 -57.21
C SER A 245 40.02 0.34 -55.97
N SER A 246 38.89 -0.34 -56.20
CA SER A 246 38.73 -1.76 -55.79
C SER A 246 39.85 -2.63 -56.41
N PRO A 247 40.09 -3.93 -56.09
CA PRO A 247 39.11 -4.95 -55.63
C PRO A 247 39.69 -6.11 -54.73
N ILE A 248 38.92 -7.22 -54.64
CA ILE A 248 39.31 -8.65 -54.42
C ILE A 248 39.15 -9.15 -52.96
N ILE A 249 38.08 -9.89 -52.58
CA ILE A 249 37.80 -11.36 -52.68
C ILE A 249 38.93 -12.18 -51.97
N VAL A 250 38.73 -13.07 -50.98
CA VAL A 250 38.28 -14.48 -51.06
C VAL A 250 38.12 -15.08 -49.64
N ARG A 251 36.94 -15.66 -49.40
CA ARG A 251 36.56 -16.92 -48.69
C ARG A 251 37.58 -17.73 -47.83
N ALA A 252 37.09 -18.11 -46.64
CA ALA A 252 36.96 -19.45 -46.03
C ALA A 252 38.16 -20.43 -45.94
N ALA A 253 38.51 -20.80 -44.70
CA ALA A 253 38.52 -22.17 -44.15
C ALA A 253 38.65 -22.10 -42.62
#